data_AF-A0A9D2KXG8-F1
#
_entry.id   AF-A0A9D2KXG8-F1
#
_cell.length_a   1.000
_cell.length_b   1.000
_cell.length_c   1.000
_cell.angle_alpha   90.00
_cell.angle_beta   90.00
_cell.angle_gamma   90.00
#
_symmetry.space_group_name_H-M   'P 1'
#
loop_
_entity.id
_entity.type
_entity.pdbx_description
1 polymer ?
#
loop_
_entity_poly.entity_id
_entity_poly.type
_entity_poly.pdbx_seq_one_letter_code
_entity_poly.pdbx_strand_id
1 'polypeptide(L)' 'MKFVVCLFWGFILGQVAFYIGGALETNSYNFVHASVMGIAVAVIVFLLTSAFPKTAESKKA' A
#
# COMPACT_ATOMS: atom_id res chain seq x y z
N MET A 1 -5.73 -15.02 -9.80
CA MET A 1 -6.24 -14.93 -8.40
C MET A 1 -5.24 -14.30 -7.42
N LYS A 2 -3.92 -14.51 -7.58
CA LYS A 2 -2.89 -14.05 -6.62
C LYS A 2 -2.72 -12.52 -6.55
N PHE A 3 -2.83 -11.81 -7.67
CA PHE A 3 -2.66 -10.34 -7.73
C PHE A 3 -3.77 -9.56 -7.02
N VAL A 4 -5.03 -10.00 -7.15
CA VAL A 4 -6.17 -9.34 -6.48
C VAL A 4 -6.05 -9.49 -4.96
N VAL A 5 -5.63 -10.66 -4.49
CA VAL A 5 -5.39 -10.94 -3.07
C VAL A 5 -4.22 -10.11 -2.53
N CYS A 6 -3.13 -9.94 -3.31
CA CYS A 6 -2.04 -9.04 -2.95
C CYS A 6 -2.47 -7.57 -2.85
N LEU A 7 -3.33 -7.09 -3.76
CA LEU A 7 -3.85 -5.73 -3.67
C LEU A 7 -4.77 -5.54 -2.46
N PHE A 8 -5.63 -6.52 -2.18
CA PHE A 8 -6.51 -6.49 -1.01
C PHE A 8 -5.72 -6.46 0.31
N TRP A 9 -4.73 -7.35 0.45
CA TRP A 9 -3.86 -7.38 1.63
C TRP A 9 -2.93 -6.18 1.72
N GLY A 10 -2.41 -5.69 0.58
CA GLY A 10 -1.59 -4.48 0.54
C GLY A 10 -2.36 -3.23 0.99
N PHE A 11 -3.64 -3.13 0.62
CA PHE A 11 -4.52 -2.05 1.07
C PHE A 11 -4.76 -2.10 2.58
N ILE A 12 -5.10 -3.29 3.12
CA ILE A 12 -5.34 -3.47 4.56
C ILE A 12 -4.07 -3.16 5.36
N LEU A 13 -2.91 -3.70 4.94
CA LEU A 13 -1.63 -3.45 5.61
C LEU A 13 -1.21 -1.98 5.54
N GLY A 14 -1.49 -1.29 4.43
CA GLY A 14 -1.27 0.14 4.30
C GLY A 14 -2.08 0.97 5.30
N GLN A 15 -3.37 0.64 5.50
CA GLN A 15 -4.21 1.29 6.50
C GLN A 15 -3.73 1.05 7.93
N VAL A 16 -3.30 -0.19 8.24
CA VAL A 16 -2.76 -0.54 9.57
C VAL A 16 -1.45 0.20 9.85
N ALA A 17 -0.52 0.25 8.89
CA ALA A 17 0.72 0.98 9.04
C ALA A 17 0.47 2.48 9.27
N PHE A 18 -0.51 3.05 8.56
CA PHE A 18 -0.88 4.45 8.73
C PHE A 18 -1.52 4.75 10.09
N TYR A 19 -2.40 3.85 10.58
CA TYR A 19 -2.97 3.94 11.92
C TYR A 19 -1.89 3.91 13.01
N ILE A 20 -0.92 3.00 12.90
CA ILE A 20 0.20 2.91 13.85
C ILE A 20 1.08 4.16 13.78
N GLY A 21 1.37 4.66 12.57
CA GLY A 21 2.12 5.90 12.36
C GLY A 21 1.45 7.11 13.02
N GLY A 22 0.14 7.28 12.83
CA GLY A 22 -0.62 8.36 13.47
C GLY A 22 -0.72 8.22 14.99
N ALA A 23 -0.78 6.98 15.51
CA ALA A 23 -0.79 6.73 16.94
C ALA A 23 0.55 7.11 17.62
N LEU A 24 1.68 6.96 16.91
CA LEU A 24 3.00 7.40 17.38
C LEU A 24 3.12 8.92 17.45
N GLU A 25 2.42 9.65 16.58
CA GLU A 25 2.39 11.12 16.60
C GLU A 25 1.43 11.68 17.67
N THR A 26 0.82 10.83 18.50
CA THR A 26 -0.18 11.21 19.54
C THR A 26 -1.35 12.02 18.97
N ASN A 27 -1.60 11.89 17.67
CA ASN A 27 -2.60 12.66 16.96
C ASN A 27 -3.94 11.89 16.96
N SER A 28 -5.06 12.61 17.05
CA SER A 28 -6.38 11.98 16.99
C SER A 28 -6.58 11.40 15.59
N TYR A 29 -6.87 10.11 15.49
CA TYR A 29 -7.05 9.44 14.20
C TYR A 29 -8.16 10.12 13.40
N ASN A 30 -7.77 10.82 12.32
CA ASN A 30 -8.70 11.46 11.41
C ASN A 30 -8.71 10.69 10.08
N PHE A 31 -9.87 10.10 9.77
CA PHE A 31 -10.08 9.28 8.57
C PHE A 31 -9.76 10.02 7.26
N VAL A 32 -9.95 11.34 7.22
CA VAL A 32 -9.63 12.17 6.05
C VAL A 32 -8.12 12.24 5.84
N HIS A 33 -7.34 12.42 6.91
CA HIS A 33 -5.88 12.42 6.84
C HIS A 33 -5.34 11.03 6.47
N ALA A 34 -5.92 9.97 7.06
CA ALA A 34 -5.57 8.59 6.73
C ALA A 34 -5.86 8.21 5.28
N SER A 35 -6.95 8.73 4.71
CA SER A 35 -7.29 8.51 3.30
C SER A 35 -6.32 9.23 2.37
N VAL A 36 -5.95 10.49 2.67
CA VAL A 36 -4.99 11.27 1.86
C VAL A 36 -3.61 10.62 1.87
N MET A 37 -3.12 10.21 3.04
CA MET A 37 -1.83 9.53 3.12
C MET A 37 -1.89 8.10 2.58
N GLY A 38 -3.01 7.40 2.71
CA GLY A 38 -3.22 6.11 2.04
C GLY A 38 -3.12 6.23 0.52
N ILE A 39 -3.68 7.29 -0.07
CA ILE A 39 -3.53 7.59 -1.50
C ILE A 39 -2.07 7.93 -1.83
N ALA A 40 -1.40 8.75 -1.03
CA ALA A 40 0.01 9.10 -1.24
C ALA A 40 0.91 7.85 -1.23
N VAL A 41 0.73 6.96 -0.26
CA VAL A 41 1.46 5.69 -0.16
C VAL A 41 1.12 4.77 -1.34
N ALA A 42 -0.14 4.68 -1.74
CA ALA A 42 -0.54 3.88 -2.91
C ALA A 42 0.12 4.39 -4.20
N VAL A 43 0.22 5.71 -4.38
CA VAL A 43 0.94 6.31 -5.53
C VAL A 43 2.43 5.97 -5.46
N ILE A 44 3.06 6.05 -4.30
CA ILE A 44 4.47 5.67 -4.11
C ILE A 44 4.70 4.19 -4.46
N VAL A 45 3.84 3.29 -3.97
CA VAL A 45 3.91 1.85 -4.26
C VAL A 45 3.72 1.59 -5.76
N PHE A 46 2.80 2.31 -6.42
CA PHE A 46 2.58 2.19 -7.86
C PHE A 46 3.80 2.66 -8.67
N LEU A 47 4.39 3.80 -8.30
CA LEU A 47 5.62 4.31 -8.91
C LEU A 47 6.79 3.36 -8.71
N LEU A 48 6.94 2.79 -7.51
CA LEU A 48 7.95 1.78 -7.22
C LEU A 48 7.74 0.53 -8.10
N THR A 49 6.50 0.06 -8.22
CA THR A 49 6.17 -1.09 -9.07
C THR A 49 6.46 -0.82 -10.55
N SER A 50 6.31 0.42 -11.01
CA SER A 50 6.68 0.83 -12.37
C SER A 50 8.20 1.00 -12.55
N ALA A 51 8.93 1.33 -11.49
CA ALA A 51 10.39 1.50 -11.51
C ALA A 51 11.14 0.16 -11.40
N PHE A 52 10.54 -0.84 -10.74
CA PHE A 52 11.07 -2.19 -10.73
C PHE A 52 10.72 -2.90 -12.05
N PRO A 53 11.71 -3.33 -12.86
CA PRO A 53 11.42 -4.12 -14.04
C PRO A 53 10.71 -5.40 -13.61
N LYS A 54 9.56 -5.69 -14.22
CA LYS A 54 8.84 -6.95 -14.03
C LYS A 54 9.77 -8.06 -14.51
N THR A 55 10.50 -8.71 -13.61
CA THR A 55 11.19 -9.96 -13.93
C THR A 55 10.12 -10.89 -14.47
N ALA A 56 10.22 -11.17 -15.76
CA ALA A 56 9.25 -11.96 -16.49
C ALA A 56 9.03 -13.26 -15.73
N GLU A 57 7.79 -13.47 -15.30
CA GLU A 57 7.32 -14.74 -14.82
C GLU A 57 7.56 -15.74 -15.96
N SER A 58 8.60 -16.56 -15.80
CA SER A 58 8.87 -17.69 -16.67
C SER A 58 7.65 -18.59 -16.62
N LYS A 59 6.85 -18.49 -17.68
CA LYS A 59 5.78 -19.40 -18.03
C LYS A 59 6.41 -20.78 -18.21
N LYS A 60 6.51 -21.57 -17.13
CA LYS A 60 6.85 -22.99 -17.26
C LYS A 60 5.55 -23.78 -17.39
N ALA A 61 5.34 -24.17 -18.65
CA ALA A 61 4.46 -25.22 -19.11
C ALA A 61 4.71 -26.55 -18.40
#